data_AF-A0A9D2GQY4-F1
#
_entry.id   AF-A0A9D2GQY4-F1
#
_cell.length_a   1.000
_cell.length_b   1.000
_cell.length_c   1.000
_cell.angle_alpha   90.00
_cell.angle_beta   90.00
_cell.angle_gamma   90.00
#
_symmetry.space_group_name_H-M   'P 1'
#
loop_
_entity.id
_entity.type
_entity.pdbx_description
1 polymer ?
#
loop_
_entity_poly.entity_id
_entity_poly.type
_entity_poly.pdbx_seq_one_letter_code
_entity_poly.pdbx_strand_id
1 'polypeptide(L)'
;MNRVKILTGFVAICLTLCTETDMCAAAQTDTLSGGTSMTQEDINMVMSVFDGLQPYEIIGKADGFIMTGKSDEEIAQIAYYIYRYYRDSRIMGYDEIAIYVADNYFLNGRCRLADDDARLEMRLFADANRRSLIGMDATVLTMQDPAGNEVRFPEGDQDYSVLYFYDDECPGCQRMTPTLMQYLLQCDGNINFTVYMVYTQDDMERWTD
;
A
#
# COMPACT_ATOMS: atom_id res chain seq x y z
N MET A 1 -63.38 18.48 -33.64
CA MET A 1 -63.70 18.53 -35.08
C MET A 1 -62.47 18.11 -35.89
N ASN A 2 -62.65 17.71 -37.17
CA ASN A 2 -61.63 17.46 -38.21
C ASN A 2 -60.65 16.29 -37.90
N ARG A 3 -60.45 15.20 -38.67
CA ARG A 3 -60.60 14.83 -40.12
C ARG A 3 -59.69 15.66 -41.03
N VAL A 4 -58.95 15.17 -42.05
CA VAL A 4 -58.99 14.00 -42.99
C VAL A 4 -57.52 13.52 -43.23
N LYS A 5 -57.05 12.27 -43.44
CA LYS A 5 -57.48 10.95 -44.02
C LYS A 5 -57.25 10.79 -45.55
N ILE A 6 -57.24 9.56 -46.09
CA ILE A 6 -57.35 9.17 -47.55
C ILE A 6 -56.05 9.42 -48.38
N LEU A 7 -55.49 8.54 -49.26
CA LEU A 7 -55.79 7.13 -49.67
C LEU A 7 -54.57 6.44 -50.39
N THR A 8 -54.57 5.08 -50.43
CA THR A 8 -54.05 4.11 -51.45
C THR A 8 -52.82 4.34 -52.37
N GLY A 9 -52.02 3.26 -52.56
CA GLY A 9 -51.13 2.99 -53.70
C GLY A 9 -50.23 1.76 -53.46
N PHE A 10 -50.67 0.50 -53.59
CA PHE A 10 -50.75 -0.35 -54.80
C PHE A 10 -49.39 -0.73 -55.46
N VAL A 11 -48.98 -2.02 -55.30
CA VAL A 11 -48.27 -2.91 -56.26
C VAL A 11 -46.89 -2.49 -56.83
N ALA A 12 -45.93 -3.37 -57.14
CA ALA A 12 -45.48 -4.69 -56.64
C ALA A 12 -44.16 -5.06 -57.36
N ILE A 13 -43.47 -6.13 -56.93
CA ILE A 13 -42.47 -6.92 -57.69
C ILE A 13 -41.29 -6.15 -58.33
N CYS A 14 -40.08 -6.39 -57.83
CA CYS A 14 -39.04 -6.99 -58.68
C CYS A 14 -37.99 -7.72 -57.84
N LEU A 15 -37.47 -8.83 -58.36
CA LEU A 15 -36.45 -9.66 -57.71
C LEU A 15 -35.30 -9.88 -58.68
N THR A 16 -34.15 -9.26 -58.41
CA THR A 16 -32.91 -9.44 -59.18
C THR A 16 -31.71 -9.49 -58.24
N LEU A 17 -31.04 -10.63 -58.25
CA LEU A 17 -29.69 -10.80 -57.71
C LEU A 17 -28.71 -10.12 -58.68
N CYS A 18 -27.92 -9.17 -58.19
CA CYS A 18 -26.67 -8.76 -58.84
C CYS A 18 -25.54 -8.89 -57.81
N THR A 19 -24.61 -9.80 -58.06
CA THR A 19 -23.39 -9.96 -57.29
C THR A 19 -22.26 -9.17 -57.93
N GLU A 20 -21.91 -8.02 -57.37
CA GLU A 20 -20.65 -7.35 -57.66
C GLU A 20 -19.92 -7.03 -56.35
N THR A 21 -18.61 -7.28 -56.33
CA THR A 21 -17.76 -7.13 -55.16
C THR A 21 -17.04 -5.79 -55.20
N ASP A 22 -17.37 -4.88 -54.29
CA ASP A 22 -16.64 -3.63 -54.10
C ASP A 22 -16.19 -3.45 -52.65
N MET A 23 -14.93 -3.04 -52.46
CA MET A 23 -14.31 -2.85 -51.16
C MET A 23 -14.68 -1.49 -50.54
N CYS A 24 -15.78 -1.44 -49.79
CA CYS A 24 -16.04 -0.33 -48.87
C CYS A 24 -15.51 -0.66 -47.47
N ALA A 25 -14.30 -0.18 -47.16
CA ALA A 25 -13.75 -0.23 -45.81
C ALA A 25 -14.45 0.78 -44.90
N ALA A 26 -15.34 0.29 -44.02
CA ALA A 26 -15.98 1.06 -42.97
C ALA A 26 -15.96 0.24 -41.67
N ALA A 27 -15.36 0.80 -40.62
CA ALA A 27 -14.98 0.14 -39.38
C ALA A 27 -16.00 -0.88 -38.81
N GLN A 28 -15.54 -2.12 -38.59
CA GLN A 28 -16.19 -3.00 -37.63
C GLN A 28 -16.04 -2.39 -36.23
N THR A 29 -17.15 -2.28 -35.49
CA THR A 29 -17.18 -1.77 -34.11
C THR A 29 -16.72 -2.85 -33.13
N ASP A 30 -15.41 -3.13 -33.12
CA ASP A 30 -14.78 -4.16 -32.29
C ASP A 30 -13.84 -3.51 -31.26
N THR A 31 -14.42 -2.97 -30.18
CA THR A 31 -13.66 -2.32 -29.09
C THR A 31 -14.49 -2.13 -27.81
N LEU A 32 -15.16 -3.18 -27.31
CA LEU A 32 -15.81 -3.16 -25.98
C LEU A 32 -16.12 -4.55 -25.37
N SER A 33 -15.37 -5.59 -25.79
CA SER A 33 -15.64 -7.01 -25.47
C SER A 33 -14.49 -7.75 -24.78
N GLY A 34 -13.32 -7.12 -24.62
CA GLY A 34 -12.14 -7.68 -23.95
C GLY A 34 -11.51 -6.67 -23.00
N GLY A 35 -12.02 -6.60 -21.76
CA GLY A 35 -11.40 -5.79 -20.71
C GLY A 35 -10.27 -6.56 -20.05
N THR A 36 -9.02 -6.25 -20.38
CA THR A 36 -7.86 -6.77 -19.66
C THR A 36 -7.90 -6.27 -18.21
N SER A 37 -7.72 -7.17 -17.24
CA SER A 37 -7.52 -6.81 -15.83
C SER A 37 -6.30 -5.89 -15.69
N MET A 38 -6.37 -4.85 -14.85
CA MET A 38 -5.24 -3.94 -14.63
C MET A 38 -3.98 -4.69 -14.19
N THR A 39 -2.82 -4.28 -14.70
CA THR A 39 -1.52 -4.84 -14.32
C THR A 39 -1.02 -4.21 -13.01
N GLN A 40 -0.02 -4.83 -12.37
CA GLN A 40 0.64 -4.25 -11.19
C GLN A 40 1.26 -2.89 -11.56
N GLU A 41 1.79 -2.75 -12.77
CA GLU A 41 2.38 -1.53 -13.33
C GLU A 41 1.34 -0.41 -13.48
N ASP A 42 0.13 -0.71 -13.97
CA ASP A 42 -0.98 0.25 -14.04
C ASP A 42 -1.39 0.73 -12.64
N ILE A 43 -1.53 -0.19 -11.68
CA ILE A 43 -1.87 0.14 -10.29
C ILE A 43 -0.78 1.01 -9.65
N ASN A 44 0.49 0.66 -9.83
CA ASN A 44 1.63 1.44 -9.33
C ASN A 44 1.61 2.87 -9.89
N MET A 45 1.30 3.03 -11.18
CA MET A 45 1.17 4.35 -11.80
C MET A 45 0.05 5.17 -11.15
N VAL A 46 -1.15 4.59 -10.94
CA VAL A 46 -2.25 5.31 -10.28
C VAL A 46 -1.91 5.64 -8.82
N MET A 47 -1.33 4.72 -8.06
CA MET A 47 -0.99 4.95 -6.65
C MET A 47 0.09 6.03 -6.48
N SER A 48 1.08 6.12 -7.38
CA SER A 48 2.12 7.16 -7.35
C SER A 48 1.60 8.60 -7.53
N VAL A 49 0.36 8.79 -8.01
CA VAL A 49 -0.31 10.10 -8.07
C VAL A 49 -0.76 10.55 -6.66
N PHE A 50 -0.82 9.63 -5.69
CA PHE A 50 -1.19 9.89 -4.31
C PHE A 50 0.01 9.92 -3.35
N ASP A 51 1.22 9.61 -3.83
CA ASP A 51 2.45 9.73 -3.03
C ASP A 51 2.66 11.18 -2.55
N GLY A 52 3.08 11.32 -1.29
CA GLY A 52 3.19 12.61 -0.59
C GLY A 52 1.91 13.07 0.12
N LEU A 53 0.76 12.44 -0.12
CA LEU A 53 -0.46 12.66 0.67
C LEU A 53 -0.40 11.91 2.01
N GLN A 54 -1.32 12.26 2.93
CA GLN A 54 -1.43 11.59 4.23
C GLN A 54 -2.14 10.23 4.11
N PRO A 55 -1.77 9.21 4.90
CA PRO A 55 -2.34 7.86 4.78
C PRO A 55 -3.87 7.81 4.77
N TYR A 56 -4.55 8.57 5.64
CA TYR A 56 -6.01 8.61 5.70
C TYR A 56 -6.66 9.13 4.40
N GLU A 57 -6.02 10.06 3.68
CA GLU A 57 -6.51 10.55 2.38
C GLU A 57 -6.31 9.51 1.28
N ILE A 58 -5.21 8.77 1.35
CA ILE A 58 -4.85 7.72 0.39
C ILE A 58 -5.78 6.53 0.57
N ILE A 59 -6.04 6.10 1.80
CA ILE A 59 -6.99 5.03 2.15
C ILE A 59 -8.35 5.28 1.50
N GLY A 60 -8.91 6.49 1.65
CA GLY A 60 -10.21 6.82 1.04
C GLY A 60 -10.21 6.81 -0.50
N LYS A 61 -9.08 7.14 -1.14
CA LYS A 61 -8.91 7.05 -2.61
C LYS A 61 -8.70 5.62 -3.07
N ALA A 62 -7.91 4.84 -2.33
CA ALA A 62 -7.64 3.44 -2.58
C ALA A 62 -8.93 2.61 -2.47
N ASP A 63 -9.74 2.79 -1.43
CA ASP A 63 -11.06 2.15 -1.30
C ASP A 63 -11.96 2.50 -2.48
N GLY A 64 -12.09 3.79 -2.82
CA GLY A 64 -12.89 4.23 -3.98
C GLY A 64 -12.42 3.62 -5.30
N PHE A 65 -11.12 3.35 -5.44
CA PHE A 65 -10.52 2.74 -6.62
C PHE A 65 -10.64 1.21 -6.63
N ILE A 66 -10.48 0.53 -5.49
CA ILE A 66 -10.73 -0.92 -5.35
C ILE A 66 -12.20 -1.24 -5.68
N MET A 67 -13.14 -0.37 -5.29
CA MET A 67 -14.56 -0.48 -5.63
C MET A 67 -14.90 -0.22 -7.12
N THR A 68 -13.90 0.02 -8.00
CA THR A 68 -14.12 0.07 -9.46
C THR A 68 -14.06 -1.30 -10.14
N GLY A 69 -13.56 -2.33 -9.45
CA GLY A 69 -13.58 -3.72 -9.94
C GLY A 69 -15.00 -4.25 -10.12
N LYS A 70 -15.24 -4.99 -11.21
CA LYS A 70 -16.57 -5.47 -11.64
C LYS A 70 -16.91 -6.86 -11.08
N SER A 71 -15.92 -7.59 -10.59
CA SER A 71 -16.04 -8.90 -9.96
C SER A 71 -15.27 -8.94 -8.65
N ASP A 72 -15.61 -9.86 -7.76
CA ASP A 72 -14.88 -10.07 -6.50
C ASP A 72 -13.40 -10.45 -6.74
N GLU A 73 -13.10 -11.06 -7.89
CA GLU A 73 -11.75 -11.39 -8.35
C GLU A 73 -10.96 -10.14 -8.80
N GLU A 74 -11.57 -9.24 -9.60
CA GLU A 74 -10.96 -7.95 -9.96
C GLU A 74 -10.73 -7.08 -8.70
N ILE A 75 -11.71 -7.04 -7.79
CA ILE A 75 -11.63 -6.32 -6.51
C ILE A 75 -10.46 -6.87 -5.67
N ALA A 76 -10.35 -8.20 -5.54
CA ALA A 76 -9.25 -8.84 -4.82
C ALA A 76 -7.88 -8.58 -5.47
N GLN A 77 -7.80 -8.59 -6.81
CA GLN A 77 -6.56 -8.33 -7.54
C GLN A 77 -6.09 -6.87 -7.37
N ILE A 78 -7.00 -5.90 -7.52
CA ILE A 78 -6.71 -4.47 -7.33
C ILE A 78 -6.28 -4.22 -5.88
N ALA A 79 -7.00 -4.74 -4.89
CA ALA A 79 -6.63 -4.64 -3.48
C ALA A 79 -5.24 -5.26 -3.19
N TYR A 80 -4.91 -6.41 -3.79
CA TYR A 80 -3.62 -7.06 -3.59
C TYR A 80 -2.46 -6.27 -4.20
N TYR A 81 -2.63 -5.71 -5.39
CA TYR A 81 -1.60 -4.88 -6.03
C TYR A 81 -1.36 -3.57 -5.28
N ILE A 82 -2.42 -2.96 -4.72
CA ILE A 82 -2.32 -1.78 -3.85
C ILE A 82 -1.63 -2.11 -2.52
N TYR A 83 -1.99 -3.25 -1.88
CA TYR A 83 -1.32 -3.75 -0.69
C TYR A 83 0.19 -3.88 -0.91
N ARG A 84 0.60 -4.51 -2.02
CA ARG A 84 2.03 -4.67 -2.35
C ARG A 84 2.73 -3.33 -2.59
N TYR A 85 2.10 -2.42 -3.34
CA TYR A 85 2.67 -1.10 -3.60
C TYR A 85 3.01 -0.34 -2.31
N TYR A 86 2.10 -0.34 -1.33
CA TYR A 86 2.32 0.34 -0.06
C TYR A 86 3.18 -0.47 0.93
N ARG A 87 3.16 -1.81 0.90
CA ARG A 87 4.09 -2.69 1.66
C ARG A 87 5.55 -2.43 1.27
N ASP A 88 5.80 -2.29 -0.03
CA ASP A 88 7.14 -2.15 -0.59
C ASP A 88 7.57 -0.66 -0.74
N SER A 89 6.78 0.28 -0.22
CA SER A 89 7.03 1.72 -0.31
C SER A 89 8.20 2.17 0.58
N ARG A 90 8.85 3.26 0.15
CA ARG A 90 9.95 3.92 0.90
C ARG A 90 9.48 5.16 1.68
N ILE A 91 8.18 5.45 1.66
CA ILE A 91 7.58 6.57 2.37
C ILE A 91 7.10 6.08 3.74
N MET A 92 7.59 6.71 4.81
CA MET A 92 7.25 6.36 6.19
C MET A 92 5.75 6.61 6.46
N GLY A 93 5.08 5.68 7.12
CA GLY A 93 3.64 5.74 7.40
C GLY A 93 2.75 5.10 6.33
N TYR A 94 3.29 4.66 5.20
CA TYR A 94 2.50 3.99 4.16
C TYR A 94 2.25 2.50 4.46
N ASP A 95 2.97 1.97 5.45
CA ASP A 95 2.65 0.72 6.15
C ASP A 95 1.25 0.74 6.76
N GLU A 96 0.73 1.89 7.23
CA GLU A 96 -0.69 2.03 7.66
C GLU A 96 -1.65 1.63 6.54
N ILE A 97 -1.38 2.07 5.31
CA ILE A 97 -2.23 1.83 4.13
C ILE A 97 -2.19 0.35 3.75
N ALA A 98 -1.01 -0.26 3.79
CA ALA A 98 -0.84 -1.70 3.54
C ALA A 98 -1.58 -2.54 4.60
N ILE A 99 -1.47 -2.19 5.88
CA ILE A 99 -2.20 -2.87 6.97
C ILE A 99 -3.72 -2.68 6.82
N TYR A 100 -4.18 -1.46 6.51
CA TYR A 100 -5.59 -1.18 6.28
C TYR A 100 -6.18 -2.08 5.18
N VAL A 101 -5.48 -2.21 4.04
CA VAL A 101 -5.94 -3.06 2.94
C VAL A 101 -5.87 -4.54 3.31
N ALA A 102 -4.81 -4.98 4.02
CA ALA A 102 -4.71 -6.35 4.53
C ALA A 102 -5.90 -6.72 5.42
N ASP A 103 -6.22 -5.88 6.41
CA ASP A 103 -7.30 -6.13 7.37
C ASP A 103 -8.71 -6.03 6.73
N ASN A 104 -8.97 -4.99 5.94
CA ASN A 104 -10.31 -4.70 5.42
C ASN A 104 -10.70 -5.46 4.13
N TYR A 105 -9.73 -6.07 3.44
CA TYR A 105 -10.00 -6.89 2.25
C TYR A 105 -9.67 -8.36 2.45
N PHE A 106 -8.62 -8.74 3.17
CA PHE A 106 -8.15 -10.13 3.15
C PHE A 106 -8.27 -10.84 4.51
N LEU A 107 -7.82 -10.23 5.60
CA LEU A 107 -7.77 -10.89 6.90
C LEU A 107 -9.16 -10.97 7.57
N ASN A 108 -10.08 -10.05 7.26
CA ASN A 108 -11.51 -10.18 7.58
C ASN A 108 -12.26 -11.23 6.73
N GLY A 109 -11.64 -11.75 5.66
CA GLY A 109 -12.23 -12.78 4.78
C GLY A 109 -13.14 -12.25 3.66
N ARG A 110 -13.17 -10.94 3.38
CA ARG A 110 -13.96 -10.34 2.28
C ARG A 110 -13.49 -10.84 0.91
N CYS A 111 -12.18 -10.86 0.70
CA CYS A 111 -11.49 -11.35 -0.49
C CYS A 111 -10.58 -12.52 -0.10
N ARG A 112 -10.44 -13.49 -1.01
CA ARG A 112 -9.56 -14.65 -0.82
C ARG A 112 -8.31 -14.52 -1.71
N LEU A 113 -7.13 -14.58 -1.10
CA LEU A 113 -5.90 -14.84 -1.88
C LEU A 113 -5.94 -16.29 -2.37
N ALA A 114 -5.49 -16.52 -3.61
CA ALA A 114 -5.37 -17.87 -4.18
C ALA A 114 -4.22 -18.68 -3.56
N ASP A 115 -3.25 -17.99 -2.94
CA ASP A 115 -2.13 -18.56 -2.22
C ASP A 115 -2.28 -18.34 -0.70
N ASP A 116 -2.13 -19.41 0.07
CA ASP A 116 -2.21 -19.39 1.53
C ASP A 116 -0.87 -18.93 2.16
N ASP A 117 0.28 -19.05 1.47
CA ASP A 117 1.57 -18.54 1.96
C ASP A 117 1.62 -17.01 1.89
N ALA A 118 1.21 -16.39 0.77
CA ALA A 118 1.02 -14.94 0.67
C ALA A 118 0.00 -14.40 1.69
N ARG A 119 -1.03 -15.19 2.05
CA ARG A 119 -1.98 -14.85 3.12
C ARG A 119 -1.31 -14.89 4.51
N LEU A 120 -0.39 -15.82 4.75
CA LEU A 120 0.39 -15.91 5.97
C LEU A 120 1.41 -14.76 6.09
N GLU A 121 2.15 -14.45 5.01
CA GLU A 121 3.03 -13.28 4.96
C GLU A 121 2.29 -11.99 5.29
N MET A 122 1.12 -11.76 4.65
CA MET A 122 0.29 -10.58 4.87
C MET A 122 -0.17 -10.45 6.33
N ARG A 123 -0.52 -11.58 6.95
CA ARG A 123 -0.83 -11.64 8.38
C ARG A 123 0.38 -11.27 9.23
N LEU A 124 1.53 -11.90 9.00
CA LEU A 124 2.75 -11.66 9.78
C LEU A 124 3.21 -10.19 9.67
N PHE A 125 3.14 -9.61 8.47
CA PHE A 125 3.42 -8.19 8.24
C PHE A 125 2.48 -7.28 9.04
N ALA A 126 1.17 -7.53 9.00
CA ALA A 126 0.19 -6.70 9.72
C ALA A 126 0.27 -6.89 11.25
N ASP A 127 0.42 -8.12 11.73
CA ASP A 127 0.52 -8.45 13.15
C ASP A 127 1.81 -7.90 13.78
N ALA A 128 2.91 -7.81 13.02
CA ALA A 128 4.17 -7.19 13.46
C ALA A 128 4.11 -5.64 13.48
N ASN A 129 3.61 -5.01 12.41
CA ASN A 129 3.71 -3.55 12.24
C ASN A 129 2.57 -2.74 12.89
N ARG A 130 1.41 -3.34 13.21
CA ARG A 130 0.25 -2.61 13.79
C ARG A 130 0.56 -1.81 15.09
N ARG A 131 1.62 -2.15 15.82
CA ARG A 131 2.04 -1.45 17.05
C ARG A 131 3.13 -0.39 16.84
N SER A 132 3.64 -0.26 15.61
CA SER A 132 4.73 0.63 15.23
C SER A 132 4.28 1.75 14.28
N LEU A 133 2.98 1.79 13.96
CA LEU A 133 2.37 2.81 13.11
C LEU A 133 2.52 4.22 13.72
N ILE A 134 2.63 5.23 12.86
CA ILE A 134 2.71 6.64 13.28
C ILE A 134 1.48 7.02 14.10
N GLY A 135 1.70 7.61 15.28
CA GLY A 135 0.63 8.03 16.19
C GLY A 135 0.12 6.95 17.15
N MET A 136 0.69 5.72 17.11
CA MET A 136 0.49 4.73 18.18
C MET A 136 1.41 5.02 19.36
N ASP A 137 0.94 4.74 20.59
CA ASP A 137 1.78 4.78 21.77
C ASP A 137 2.87 3.69 21.72
N ALA A 138 4.12 4.08 21.97
CA ALA A 138 5.24 3.14 21.99
C ALA A 138 5.04 2.08 23.09
N THR A 139 5.13 0.80 22.73
CA THR A 139 5.00 -0.30 23.70
C THR A 139 6.16 -0.25 24.70
N VAL A 140 5.86 -0.36 25.99
CA VAL A 140 6.89 -0.35 27.04
C VAL A 140 7.82 -1.56 26.87
N LEU A 141 9.12 -1.28 26.76
CA LEU A 141 10.20 -2.26 26.74
C LEU A 141 10.95 -2.25 28.07
N THR A 142 11.50 -3.41 28.43
CA THR A 142 12.39 -3.58 29.57
C THR A 142 13.63 -4.31 29.08
N MET A 143 14.78 -3.67 29.26
CA MET A 143 16.07 -4.03 28.68
C MET A 143 17.13 -3.99 29.80
N GLN A 144 18.36 -4.36 29.48
CA GLN A 144 19.51 -4.20 30.38
C GLN A 144 20.54 -3.23 29.79
N ASP A 145 21.32 -2.58 30.64
CA ASP A 145 22.55 -1.88 30.25
C ASP A 145 23.78 -2.82 30.32
N PRO A 146 24.97 -2.40 29.82
CA PRO A 146 26.18 -3.23 29.88
C PRO A 146 26.70 -3.52 31.31
N ALA A 147 26.12 -2.90 32.35
CA ALA A 147 26.41 -3.18 33.75
C ALA A 147 25.36 -4.10 34.41
N GLY A 148 24.33 -4.54 33.66
CA GLY A 148 23.26 -5.42 34.11
C GLY A 148 22.11 -4.72 34.85
N ASN A 149 22.02 -3.38 34.81
CA ASN A 149 20.90 -2.65 35.40
C ASN A 149 19.66 -2.74 34.49
N GLU A 150 18.45 -2.80 35.07
CA GLU A 150 17.20 -2.69 34.29
C GLU A 150 17.03 -1.27 33.75
N VAL A 151 16.81 -1.16 32.43
CA VAL A 151 16.48 0.09 31.73
C VAL A 151 15.12 -0.07 31.07
N ARG A 152 14.23 0.90 31.25
CA ARG A 152 12.86 0.86 30.72
C ARG A 152 12.68 1.94 29.66
N PHE A 153 11.91 1.63 28.62
CA PHE A 153 11.62 2.54 27.53
C PHE A 153 10.11 2.58 27.25
N PRO A 154 9.48 3.76 27.04
CA PRO A 154 9.97 5.07 27.44
C PRO A 154 9.90 5.24 28.97
N GLU A 155 10.88 5.92 29.56
CA GLU A 155 10.90 6.25 31.00
C GLU A 155 11.53 7.64 31.21
N GLY A 156 10.97 8.46 32.10
CA GLY A 156 11.44 9.83 32.38
C GLY A 156 10.42 10.94 32.03
N ASP A 157 10.92 12.17 31.93
CA ASP A 157 10.17 13.42 31.73
C ASP A 157 10.78 14.25 30.58
N GLN A 158 11.11 13.55 29.48
CA GLN A 158 11.69 14.09 28.25
C GLN A 158 10.61 14.36 27.19
N ASP A 159 10.77 15.46 26.44
CA ASP A 159 9.88 15.82 25.33
C ASP A 159 9.87 14.74 24.23
N TYR A 160 11.02 14.09 24.02
CA TYR A 160 11.21 13.06 22.99
C TYR A 160 12.04 11.86 23.48
N SER A 161 11.62 10.65 23.12
CA SER A 161 12.39 9.42 23.34
C SER A 161 12.72 8.76 22.01
N VAL A 162 14.01 8.54 21.73
CA VAL A 162 14.49 7.93 20.49
C VAL A 162 14.95 6.50 20.77
N LEU A 163 14.31 5.51 20.16
CA LEU A 163 14.74 4.12 20.21
C LEU A 163 15.57 3.80 18.95
N TYR A 164 16.82 3.39 19.13
CA TYR A 164 17.77 3.18 18.03
C TYR A 164 18.36 1.77 18.08
N PHE A 165 17.81 0.86 17.27
CA PHE A 165 18.33 -0.48 17.08
C PHE A 165 19.60 -0.46 16.22
N TYR A 166 20.65 -1.17 16.65
CA TYR A 166 21.91 -1.26 15.93
C TYR A 166 22.63 -2.60 16.09
N ASP A 167 23.57 -2.82 15.18
CA ASP A 167 24.37 -4.03 15.00
C ASP A 167 25.81 -3.57 14.68
N ASP A 168 26.82 -4.18 15.32
CA ASP A 168 28.23 -3.82 15.15
C ASP A 168 28.82 -4.33 13.84
N GLU A 169 28.35 -5.47 13.33
CA GLU A 169 28.80 -6.05 12.06
C GLU A 169 28.12 -5.36 10.85
N CYS A 170 26.98 -4.70 11.05
CA CYS A 170 26.21 -4.04 9.99
C CYS A 170 26.94 -2.81 9.40
N PRO A 171 27.38 -2.83 8.12
CA PRO A 171 28.06 -1.69 7.49
C PRO A 171 27.14 -0.48 7.23
N GLY A 172 25.83 -0.65 7.42
CA GLY A 172 24.85 0.44 7.47
C GLY A 172 24.95 1.21 8.79
N CYS A 173 24.84 0.49 9.92
CA CYS A 173 24.95 1.03 11.27
C CYS A 173 26.32 1.70 11.49
N GLN A 174 27.42 1.01 11.17
CA GLN A 174 28.79 1.57 11.29
C GLN A 174 28.98 2.95 10.64
N ARG A 175 28.25 3.25 9.55
CA ARG A 175 28.29 4.57 8.88
C ARG A 175 27.23 5.54 9.42
N MET A 176 26.03 5.06 9.75
CA MET A 176 24.93 5.92 10.16
C MET A 176 25.02 6.35 11.63
N THR A 177 25.40 5.45 12.54
CA THR A 177 25.44 5.72 13.98
C THR A 177 26.37 6.89 14.34
N PRO A 178 27.62 6.99 13.82
CA PRO A 178 28.48 8.14 14.13
C PRO A 178 27.93 9.47 13.59
N THR A 179 27.27 9.45 12.42
CA THR A 179 26.61 10.64 11.85
C THR A 179 25.41 11.08 12.68
N LEU A 180 24.59 10.13 13.15
CA LEU A 180 23.46 10.39 14.04
C LEU A 180 23.94 10.95 15.38
N MET A 181 24.96 10.34 16.01
CA MET A 181 25.54 10.85 17.26
C MET A 181 26.14 12.25 17.09
N GLN A 182 26.85 12.52 15.99
CA GLN A 182 27.37 13.86 15.70
C GLN A 182 26.25 14.89 15.54
N TYR A 183 25.15 14.53 14.88
CA TYR A 183 23.99 15.43 14.72
C TYR A 183 23.33 15.72 16.07
N LEU A 184 23.06 14.70 16.88
CA LEU A 184 22.44 14.84 18.20
C LEU A 184 23.31 15.64 19.18
N LEU A 185 24.63 15.47 19.15
CA LEU A 185 25.59 16.28 19.92
C LEU A 185 25.73 17.73 19.42
N GLN A 186 25.18 18.05 18.25
CA GLN A 186 25.10 19.41 17.68
C GLN A 186 23.71 20.04 17.85
N CYS A 187 22.75 19.35 18.48
CA CYS A 187 21.43 19.89 18.79
C CYS A 187 21.44 20.85 20.00
N ASP A 188 22.14 21.98 19.87
CA ASP A 188 22.04 23.11 20.80
C ASP A 188 20.62 23.72 20.73
N GLY A 189 19.71 23.20 21.56
CA GLY A 189 18.33 23.65 21.67
C GLY A 189 17.67 23.20 22.97
N ASN A 190 16.60 23.88 23.37
CA ASN A 190 15.83 23.57 24.59
C ASN A 190 14.89 22.36 24.37
N ILE A 191 15.40 21.28 23.77
CA ILE A 191 14.64 20.07 23.45
C ILE A 191 15.17 18.97 24.37
N ASN A 192 14.39 18.54 25.35
CA ASN A 192 14.78 17.45 26.23
C ASN A 192 14.55 16.12 25.52
N PHE A 193 15.61 15.38 25.19
CA PHE A 193 15.49 14.08 24.54
C PHE A 193 16.41 13.02 25.17
N THR A 194 15.92 11.78 25.21
CA THR A 194 16.71 10.60 25.65
C THR A 194 16.82 9.61 24.51
N VAL A 195 18.02 9.07 24.28
CA VAL A 195 18.31 8.10 23.22
C VAL A 195 18.64 6.75 23.82
N TYR A 196 17.87 5.74 23.43
CA TYR A 196 17.98 4.36 23.87
C TYR A 196 18.60 3.57 22.71
N MET A 197 19.92 3.35 22.77
CA MET A 197 20.62 2.54 21.79
C MET A 197 20.52 1.06 22.18
N VAL A 198 19.92 0.25 21.29
CA VAL A 198 19.63 -1.16 21.54
C VAL A 198 20.48 -2.01 20.60
N TYR A 199 21.41 -2.76 21.18
CA TYR A 199 22.19 -3.76 20.45
C TYR A 199 21.31 -4.97 20.13
N THR A 200 21.38 -5.47 18.89
CA THR A 200 20.48 -6.54 18.41
C THR A 200 21.09 -7.93 18.30
N GLN A 201 22.37 -8.10 18.66
CA GLN A 201 23.07 -9.39 18.67
C GLN A 201 23.32 -9.88 20.12
N ASP A 202 23.86 -11.09 20.27
CA ASP A 202 24.10 -11.75 21.56
C ASP A 202 25.57 -11.72 22.05
N ASP A 203 26.48 -11.09 21.29
CA ASP A 203 27.89 -10.94 21.65
C ASP A 203 28.12 -9.82 22.68
N MET A 204 28.03 -10.21 23.96
CA MET A 204 28.19 -9.28 25.08
C MET A 204 29.62 -8.71 25.21
N GLU A 205 30.66 -9.43 24.75
CA GLU A 205 32.05 -8.93 24.86
C GLU A 205 32.22 -7.71 23.94
N ARG A 206 31.82 -7.83 22.66
CA ARG A 206 31.83 -6.70 21.71
C ARG A 206 30.93 -5.54 22.09
N TRP A 207 29.85 -5.80 22.82
CA TRP A 207 28.96 -4.75 23.30
C TRP A 207 29.58 -3.91 24.44
N THR A 208 30.64 -4.42 25.07
CA THR A 208 31.39 -3.74 26.16
C THR A 208 32.73 -3.11 25.76
N ASP A 209 33.22 -3.37 24.53
CA ASP A 209 34.53 -2.92 24.01
C ASP A 209 34.54 -1.48 23.45
#